data_AF-A0A7V1C239-F1
#
_entry.id   AF-A0A7V1C239-F1
#
_cell.length_a   1.000
_cell.length_b   1.000
_cell.length_c   1.000
_cell.angle_alpha   90.00
_cell.angle_beta   90.00
_cell.angle_gamma   90.00
#
_symmetry.space_group_name_H-M   'P 1'
#
loop_
_entity.id
_entity.type
_entity.pdbx_description
1 polymer ?
#
loop_
_entity_poly.entity_id
_entity_poly.type
_entity_poly.pdbx_seq_one_letter_code
_entity_poly.pdbx_strand_id
1 'polypeptide(L)'
;SEVRKAEELDPNSIEVALELGELLCTDNQSKAALDVIGKIKTTTKAENARLFLISGWAKRQMGELDAAEKLLLKAITLNPKSSRGFFELGKVYQARGEAEKAMQAYYKALTQIFAEPAETNFSQQQ
;
A
#
# COMPACT_ATOMS: atom_id res chain seq x y z
N SER A 1 3.69 14.84 -16.90
CA SER A 1 3.76 13.62 -16.05
C SER A 1 2.35 13.26 -15.63
N GLU A 2 2.08 12.01 -15.25
CA GLU A 2 0.78 11.59 -14.71
C GLU A 2 0.35 12.41 -13.49
N VAL A 3 1.33 12.83 -12.68
CA VAL A 3 1.17 13.80 -11.57
C VAL A 3 0.45 15.09 -12.00
N ARG A 4 0.89 15.74 -13.09
CA ARG A 4 0.25 16.98 -13.57
C ARG A 4 -1.19 16.78 -14.04
N LYS A 5 -1.48 15.62 -14.64
CA LYS A 5 -2.85 15.30 -15.06
C LYS A 5 -3.76 15.08 -13.86
N ALA A 6 -3.27 14.42 -12.81
CA ALA A 6 -4.01 14.24 -11.56
C ALA A 6 -4.29 15.59 -10.86
N GLU A 7 -3.33 16.53 -10.89
CA GLU A 7 -3.52 17.88 -10.35
C GLU A 7 -4.57 18.73 -11.11
N GLU A 8 -4.81 18.43 -12.39
CA GLU A 8 -5.84 19.10 -13.21
C GLU A 8 -7.27 18.57 -12.97
N LEU A 9 -7.41 17.43 -12.28
CA LEU A 9 -8.70 16.91 -11.83
C LEU A 9 -9.18 17.65 -10.59
N ASP A 10 -10.41 17.36 -10.12
CA ASP A 10 -10.97 17.98 -8.91
C ASP A 10 -10.01 17.83 -7.71
N PRO A 11 -9.32 18.91 -7.30
CA PRO A 11 -8.26 18.85 -6.31
C PRO A 11 -8.78 18.59 -4.89
N ASN A 12 -10.11 18.63 -4.70
CA ASN A 12 -10.77 18.30 -3.44
C ASN A 12 -11.36 16.89 -3.43
N SER A 13 -11.27 16.16 -4.55
CA SER A 13 -11.73 14.77 -4.62
C SER A 13 -10.79 13.85 -3.85
N ILE A 14 -11.37 13.03 -2.98
CA ILE A 14 -10.63 11.99 -2.27
C ILE A 14 -9.96 11.02 -3.24
N GLU A 15 -10.63 10.66 -4.34
CA GLU A 15 -10.10 9.71 -5.31
C GLU A 15 -8.83 10.27 -5.95
N VAL A 16 -8.90 11.52 -6.43
CA VAL A 16 -7.77 12.22 -7.06
C VAL A 16 -6.60 12.36 -6.10
N ALA A 17 -6.86 12.71 -4.85
CA ALA A 17 -5.80 12.86 -3.86
C ALA A 17 -5.12 11.52 -3.50
N LEU A 18 -5.88 10.42 -3.42
CA LEU A 18 -5.32 9.09 -3.20
C LEU A 18 -4.49 8.63 -4.40
N GLU A 19 -4.99 8.81 -5.63
CA GLU A 19 -4.24 8.53 -6.86
C GLU A 19 -2.94 9.35 -6.92
N LEU A 20 -3.02 10.66 -6.68
CA LEU A 20 -1.86 11.54 -6.67
C LEU A 20 -0.87 11.14 -5.57
N GLY A 21 -1.34 10.79 -4.37
CA GLY A 21 -0.48 10.29 -3.29
C GLY A 21 0.29 9.03 -3.66
N GLU A 22 -0.36 8.08 -4.35
CA GLU A 22 0.29 6.85 -4.86
C GLU A 22 1.35 7.17 -5.93
N LEU A 23 1.06 8.08 -6.86
CA LEU A 23 2.00 8.53 -7.89
C LEU A 23 3.22 9.23 -7.27
N LEU A 24 3.00 10.12 -6.31
CA LEU A 24 4.06 10.82 -5.59
C LEU A 24 4.96 9.85 -4.81
N CYS A 25 4.38 8.81 -4.19
CA CYS A 25 5.17 7.74 -3.58
C CYS A 25 5.98 6.95 -4.61
N THR A 26 5.44 6.70 -5.81
CA THR A 26 6.18 6.05 -6.91
C THR A 26 7.39 6.88 -7.34
N ASP A 27 7.22 8.20 -7.40
CA ASP A 27 8.28 9.16 -7.73
C ASP A 27 9.20 9.49 -6.53
N ASN A 28 9.06 8.76 -5.41
CA ASN A 28 9.82 8.95 -4.18
C ASN A 28 9.67 10.36 -3.55
N GLN A 29 8.59 11.06 -3.87
CA GLN A 29 8.20 12.36 -3.31
C GLN A 29 7.31 12.17 -2.07
N SER A 30 7.82 11.44 -1.08
CA SER A 30 7.04 10.96 0.07
C SER A 30 6.41 12.08 0.91
N LYS A 31 7.10 13.22 1.05
CA LYS A 31 6.58 14.37 1.79
C LYS A 31 5.38 15.00 1.07
N ALA A 32 5.48 15.19 -0.25
CA ALA A 32 4.39 15.71 -1.05
C ALA A 32 3.17 14.76 -1.03
N ALA A 33 3.41 13.44 -1.07
CA ALA A 33 2.35 12.44 -0.94
C ALA A 33 1.55 12.63 0.37
N LEU A 34 2.24 12.79 1.51
CA LEU A 34 1.62 13.02 2.81
C LEU A 34 0.86 14.36 2.87
N ASP A 35 1.43 15.42 2.28
CA ASP A 35 0.81 16.75 2.26
C ASP A 35 -0.49 16.78 1.43
N VAL A 36 -0.55 16.00 0.35
CA VAL A 36 -1.75 15.85 -0.49
C VAL A 36 -2.83 15.07 0.26
N ILE A 37 -2.53 13.84 0.69
CA ILE A 37 -3.54 12.95 1.27
C ILE A 37 -3.99 13.40 2.67
N GLY A 38 -3.15 14.15 3.40
CA GLY A 38 -3.46 14.65 4.74
C GLY A 38 -4.54 15.73 4.80
N LYS A 39 -4.92 16.32 3.65
CA LYS A 39 -5.96 17.36 3.56
C LYS A 39 -7.36 16.79 3.35
N ILE A 40 -7.48 15.51 3.06
CA ILE A 40 -8.73 14.89 2.63
C ILE A 40 -9.33 14.08 3.77
N LYS A 41 -10.66 14.08 3.85
CA LYS A 41 -11.41 13.24 4.78
C LYS A 41 -11.93 11.99 4.07
N THR A 42 -11.56 10.84 4.59
CA THR A 42 -12.10 9.54 4.16
C THR A 42 -13.53 9.35 4.67
N THR A 43 -14.37 8.73 3.86
CA THR A 43 -15.76 8.39 4.18
C THR A 43 -16.00 6.88 4.20
N THR A 44 -15.16 6.09 3.50
CA THR A 44 -15.32 4.64 3.42
C THR A 44 -14.15 3.87 4.04
N LYS A 45 -14.36 2.59 4.34
CA LYS A 45 -13.29 1.69 4.78
C LYS A 45 -12.23 1.49 3.69
N ALA A 46 -12.63 1.47 2.42
CA ALA A 46 -11.71 1.29 1.28
C ALA A 46 -10.79 2.50 1.13
N GLU A 47 -11.33 3.71 1.22
CA GLU A 47 -10.55 4.96 1.23
C GLU A 47 -9.58 5.01 2.42
N ASN A 48 -10.04 4.64 3.62
CA ASN A 48 -9.17 4.54 4.79
C ASN A 48 -8.03 3.54 4.59
N ALA A 49 -8.31 2.38 3.97
CA ALA A 49 -7.30 1.38 3.67
C ALA A 49 -6.21 1.95 2.73
N ARG A 50 -6.62 2.63 1.66
CA ARG A 50 -5.71 3.28 0.70
C ARG A 50 -4.92 4.40 1.36
N LEU A 51 -5.58 5.27 2.15
CA LEU A 51 -4.91 6.35 2.87
C LEU A 51 -3.80 5.82 3.79
N PHE A 52 -4.09 4.76 4.57
CA PHE A 52 -3.09 4.13 5.43
C PHE A 52 -1.97 3.46 4.63
N LEU A 53 -2.28 2.84 3.49
CA LEU A 53 -1.28 2.24 2.61
C LEU A 53 -0.29 3.29 2.09
N ILE A 54 -0.79 4.38 1.51
CA ILE A 54 0.02 5.47 0.96
C ILE A 54 0.86 6.11 2.06
N SER A 55 0.24 6.40 3.21
CA SER A 55 0.93 6.98 4.36
C SER A 55 2.05 6.07 4.86
N GLY A 56 1.80 4.76 4.97
CA GLY A 56 2.78 3.79 5.40
C GLY A 56 3.94 3.64 4.41
N TRP A 57 3.64 3.63 3.11
CA TRP A 57 4.65 3.62 2.06
C TRP A 57 5.53 4.88 2.12
N ALA A 58 4.93 6.07 2.17
CA ALA A 58 5.67 7.34 2.29
C ALA A 58 6.58 7.34 3.52
N LYS A 59 6.07 6.92 4.68
CA LYS A 59 6.83 6.84 5.93
C LYS A 59 8.00 5.85 5.84
N ARG A 60 7.83 4.72 5.14
CA ARG A 60 8.93 3.79 4.88
C ARG A 60 10.04 4.47 4.05
N GLN A 61 9.68 5.18 2.99
CA GLN A 61 10.67 5.90 2.16
C GLN A 61 11.43 6.98 2.94
N MET A 62 10.80 7.57 3.95
CA MET A 62 11.41 8.54 4.86
C MET A 62 12.25 7.89 5.98
N GLY A 63 12.30 6.55 6.07
CA GLY A 63 13.01 5.84 7.14
C GLY A 63 12.26 5.79 8.47
N GLU A 64 11.01 6.27 8.53
CA GLU A 64 10.15 6.21 9.72
C GLU A 64 9.49 4.82 9.83
N LEU A 65 10.32 3.78 10.04
CA LEU A 65 9.93 2.38 9.89
C LEU A 65 8.81 1.95 10.87
N ASP A 66 8.84 2.43 12.13
CA ASP A 66 7.81 2.14 13.15
C ASP A 66 6.44 2.71 12.78
N ALA A 67 6.42 3.94 12.28
CA ALA A 67 5.20 4.57 11.79
C ALA A 67 4.68 3.84 10.55
N ALA A 68 5.59 3.48 9.63
CA ALA A 68 5.27 2.76 8.41
C ALA A 68 4.59 1.41 8.71
N GLU A 69 5.17 0.58 9.56
CA GLU A 69 4.60 -0.71 9.96
C GLU A 69 3.18 -0.54 10.53
N LYS A 70 3.00 0.37 11.49
CA LYS A 70 1.70 0.60 12.13
C LYS A 70 0.62 0.99 11.12
N LEU A 71 0.96 1.85 10.16
CA LEU A 71 0.04 2.29 9.11
C LEU A 71 -0.26 1.16 8.12
N LEU A 72 0.75 0.42 7.68
CA LEU A 72 0.59 -0.70 6.76
C LEU A 72 -0.26 -1.83 7.36
N LEU A 73 -0.08 -2.14 8.65
CA LEU A 73 -0.92 -3.11 9.35
C LEU A 73 -2.38 -2.68 9.43
N LYS A 74 -2.65 -1.39 9.62
CA LYS A 74 -4.03 -0.85 9.54
C LYS A 74 -4.59 -0.98 8.13
N ALA A 75 -3.80 -0.65 7.11
CA ALA A 75 -4.21 -0.79 5.71
C ALA A 75 -4.58 -2.24 5.38
N ILE A 76 -3.74 -3.19 5.76
CA ILE A 76 -3.96 -4.63 5.56
C ILE A 76 -5.17 -5.13 6.38
N THR A 77 -5.40 -4.60 7.58
CA THR A 77 -6.58 -4.95 8.39
C THR A 77 -7.87 -4.53 7.68
N LEU A 78 -7.88 -3.36 7.03
CA LEU A 78 -9.05 -2.86 6.29
C LEU A 78 -9.17 -3.47 4.89
N ASN A 79 -8.06 -3.84 4.27
CA ASN A 79 -8.00 -4.56 3.00
C ASN A 79 -7.02 -5.75 3.09
N PRO A 80 -7.46 -6.92 3.55
CA PRO A 80 -6.62 -8.10 3.70
C PRO A 80 -6.09 -8.67 2.38
N LYS A 81 -6.62 -8.22 1.23
CA LYS A 81 -6.19 -8.63 -0.11
C LYS A 81 -5.19 -7.65 -0.75
N SER A 82 -4.72 -6.65 0.00
CA SER A 82 -3.77 -5.67 -0.52
C SER A 82 -2.37 -6.28 -0.70
N SER A 83 -2.07 -6.76 -1.92
CA SER A 83 -0.73 -7.20 -2.30
C SER A 83 0.32 -6.11 -2.04
N ARG A 84 -0.01 -4.86 -2.38
CA ARG A 84 0.87 -3.71 -2.14
C ARG A 84 1.11 -3.45 -0.66
N GLY A 85 0.09 -3.59 0.20
CA GLY A 85 0.25 -3.43 1.64
C GLY A 85 1.24 -4.43 2.22
N PHE A 86 1.12 -5.71 1.85
CA PHE A 86 2.09 -6.73 2.26
C PHE A 86 3.49 -6.49 1.68
N PHE A 87 3.59 -6.04 0.44
CA PHE A 87 4.87 -5.74 -0.19
C PHE A 87 5.61 -4.60 0.54
N GLU A 88 4.93 -3.48 0.80
CA GLU A 88 5.54 -2.37 1.55
C GLU A 88 5.90 -2.77 2.98
N LEU A 89 5.10 -3.63 3.62
CA LEU A 89 5.42 -4.16 4.95
C LEU A 89 6.67 -5.04 4.92
N GLY A 90 6.82 -5.87 3.88
CA GLY A 90 8.05 -6.64 3.67
C GLY A 90 9.28 -5.73 3.51
N LYS A 91 9.14 -4.60 2.80
CA LYS A 91 10.21 -3.62 2.67
C LYS A 91 10.55 -2.93 4.00
N VAL A 92 9.56 -2.70 4.88
CA VAL A 92 9.81 -2.20 6.23
C VAL A 92 10.65 -3.20 7.02
N TYR A 93 10.25 -4.48 7.06
CA TYR A 93 10.98 -5.51 7.78
C TYR A 93 12.38 -5.73 7.22
N GLN A 94 12.54 -5.70 5.90
CA GLN A 94 13.85 -5.78 5.26
C GLN A 94 14.75 -4.61 5.68
N ALA A 95 14.24 -3.39 5.71
CA ALA A 95 15.02 -2.21 6.11
C ALA A 95 15.48 -2.28 7.58
N ARG A 96 14.78 -3.04 8.44
CA ARG A 96 15.19 -3.31 9.83
C ARG A 96 16.07 -4.55 10.00
N GLY A 97 16.34 -5.31 8.95
CA GLY A 97 17.06 -6.58 9.05
C GLY A 97 16.23 -7.76 9.57
N GLU A 98 14.90 -7.62 9.63
CA GLU A 98 13.98 -8.67 10.08
C GLU A 98 13.63 -9.62 8.91
N ALA A 99 14.62 -10.40 8.46
CA ALA A 99 14.57 -11.17 7.22
C ALA A 99 13.40 -12.17 7.14
N GLU A 100 13.11 -12.92 8.21
CA GLU A 100 12.03 -13.91 8.23
C GLU A 100 10.66 -13.25 8.05
N LYS A 101 10.43 -12.12 8.74
CA LYS A 101 9.18 -11.37 8.60
C LYS A 101 9.05 -10.73 7.23
N ALA A 102 10.14 -10.23 6.67
CA ALA A 102 10.15 -9.70 5.30
C ALA A 102 9.74 -10.77 4.29
N MET A 103 10.32 -11.97 4.37
CA MET A 103 9.97 -13.10 3.51
C MET A 103 8.49 -13.49 3.65
N GLN A 104 7.96 -13.57 4.87
CA GLN A 104 6.55 -13.88 5.09
C GLN A 104 5.62 -12.83 4.48
N ALA A 105 5.96 -11.55 4.63
CA ALA A 105 5.19 -10.44 4.06
C ALA A 105 5.24 -10.47 2.53
N TYR A 106 6.41 -10.68 1.92
CA TYR A 106 6.54 -10.81 0.46
C TYR A 106 5.79 -12.03 -0.08
N TYR A 107 5.84 -13.16 0.61
CA TYR A 107 5.07 -14.34 0.23
C TYR A 107 3.56 -14.04 0.23
N LYS A 108 3.06 -13.37 1.27
CA LYS A 108 1.66 -12.90 1.31
C LYS A 108 1.33 -11.93 0.18
N ALA A 109 2.24 -11.02 -0.17
CA ALA A 109 2.04 -10.10 -1.29
C ALA A 109 1.86 -10.86 -2.61
N LEU A 110 2.70 -11.87 -2.86
CA LEU A 110 2.63 -12.72 -4.07
C LEU A 110 1.36 -13.56 -4.08
N THR A 111 0.99 -14.20 -2.97
CA THR A 111 -0.23 -15.01 -2.93
C THR A 111 -1.49 -14.20 -3.15
N GLN A 112 -1.53 -12.91 -2.77
CA GLN A 112 -2.68 -12.07 -3.12
C GLN A 112 -2.76 -11.73 -4.63
N ILE A 113 -1.65 -11.75 -5.35
CA ILE A 113 -1.62 -11.53 -6.81
C ILE A 113 -2.05 -12.79 -7.55
N PHE A 114 -1.57 -13.95 -7.10
CA PHE A 114 -1.81 -15.25 -7.74
C PHE A 114 -2.97 -16.06 -7.13
N ALA A 115 -3.69 -15.51 -6.15
CA ALA A 115 -4.96 -16.05 -5.69
C ALA A 115 -6.07 -15.74 -6.71
N GLU A 116 -5.88 -16.21 -7.94
CA GLU A 116 -7.01 -16.65 -8.75
C GLU A 116 -7.69 -17.83 -8.02
N PRO A 117 -9.00 -18.06 -8.20
CA PRO A 117 -9.64 -19.24 -7.62
C PRO A 117 -8.83 -20.45 -8.04
N ALA A 118 -8.41 -21.25 -7.06
CA ALA A 118 -7.75 -22.52 -7.33
C ALA A 118 -8.64 -23.29 -8.31
N GLU A 119 -8.25 -23.32 -9.58
CA GLU A 119 -8.82 -24.29 -10.51
C GLU A 119 -8.42 -25.66 -9.97
N THR A 120 -9.41 -26.25 -9.31
CA THR A 120 -9.69 -27.68 -9.19
C THR A 120 -8.83 -28.53 -10.12
N ASN A 121 -7.91 -29.32 -9.53
CA ASN A 121 -7.62 -30.73 -9.82
C ASN A 121 -6.13 -31.08 -9.71
N PHE A 122 -5.71 -31.46 -8.51
CA PHE A 122 -4.63 -32.42 -8.32
C PHE A 122 -5.08 -33.55 -7.40
N SER A 123 -6.13 -34.27 -7.80
CA SER A 123 -6.46 -35.56 -7.20
C SER A 123 -7.45 -36.31 -8.09
N GLN A 124 -6.93 -37.05 -9.07
CA GLN A 124 -7.32 -38.43 -9.39
C GLN A 124 -6.39 -38.97 -10.48
N GLN A 125 -5.25 -39.49 -10.05
CA GLN A 125 -4.61 -40.64 -10.68
C GLN A 125 -4.22 -41.59 -9.55
N GLN A 126 -5.16 -42.45 -9.18
CA GLN A 126 -4.90 -43.80 -8.66
C GLN A 126 -5.79 -44.75 -9.47
#